data_AF-A0A2L2Z3P2-F1
#
_entry.id   AF-A0A2L2Z3P2-F1
#
_cell.length_a   1.000
_cell.length_b   1.000
_cell.length_c   1.000
_cell.angle_alpha   90.00
_cell.angle_beta   90.00
_cell.angle_gamma   90.00
#
_symmetry.space_group_name_H-M   'P 1'
#
loop_
_entity.id
_entity.type
_entity.pdbx_description
1 polymer ?
#
loop_
_entity_poly.entity_id
_entity_poly.type
_entity_poly.pdbx_seq_one_letter_code
_entity_poly.pdbx_strand_id
1 'polypeptide(L)' 'PIPYSFNYLSESEEGCRSTHQVSSDGSGNVTGTYTINNIEGHSRVVEYVADENGFRAIVKSNEPGTTNHNPADVTVE' A
#
# COMPACT_ATOMS: atom_id res chain seq x y z
N PRO A 1 -11.41 -1.80 -19.28
CA PRO A 1 -11.11 -0.49 -18.66
C PRO A 1 -9.97 0.20 -19.43
N ILE A 2 -9.69 1.48 -19.21
CA ILE A 2 -8.55 2.14 -19.86
C ILE A 2 -7.33 2.03 -18.93
N PRO A 3 -6.13 1.68 -19.43
CA PRO A 3 -4.92 1.68 -18.61
C PRO A 3 -4.68 3.04 -17.97
N TYR A 4 -4.21 3.04 -16.73
CA TYR A 4 -3.84 4.27 -16.02
C TYR A 4 -2.66 4.01 -15.10
N SER A 5 -1.91 5.07 -14.82
CA SER A 5 -0.91 5.06 -13.76
C SER A 5 -0.86 6.43 -13.11
N PHE A 6 -0.64 6.45 -11.80
CA PHE A 6 -0.35 7.69 -11.09
C PHE A 6 0.56 7.42 -9.91
N ASN A 7 1.20 8.48 -9.46
CA ASN A 7 1.91 8.49 -8.20
C ASN A 7 1.70 9.83 -7.51
N TYR A 8 1.69 9.83 -6.19
CA TYR A 8 1.74 11.05 -5.40
C TYR A 8 2.61 10.87 -4.17
N LEU A 9 3.00 12.01 -3.64
CA LEU A 9 3.70 12.18 -2.38
C LEU A 9 2.97 13.27 -1.60
N SER A 10 2.72 13.02 -0.33
CA SER A 10 2.12 13.98 0.58
C SER A 10 2.94 14.04 1.86
N GLU A 11 3.22 15.26 2.30
CA GLU A 11 3.96 15.56 3.53
C GLU A 11 3.07 16.40 4.43
N SER A 12 3.02 16.07 5.73
CA SER A 12 2.34 16.90 6.74
C SER A 12 3.30 17.95 7.29
N GLU A 13 2.74 19.03 7.86
CA GLU A 13 3.53 20.06 8.56
C GLU A 13 4.32 19.47 9.74
N GLU A 14 3.81 18.39 10.34
CA GLU A 14 4.47 17.70 11.45
C GLU A 14 5.59 16.77 11.00
N GLY A 15 5.84 16.59 9.69
CA GLY A 15 6.92 15.76 9.15
C GLY A 15 6.55 14.32 8.82
N CYS A 16 5.26 13.97 8.87
CA CYS A 16 4.79 12.68 8.35
C CYS A 16 4.82 12.69 6.82
N ARG A 17 5.19 11.57 6.21
CA ARG A 17 5.27 11.43 4.75
C ARG A 17 4.53 10.20 4.28
N SER A 18 3.69 10.36 3.26
CA SER A 18 3.03 9.26 2.58
C SER A 18 3.30 9.28 1.08
N THR A 19 3.37 8.10 0.48
CA THR A 19 3.49 7.93 -0.96
C THR A 19 2.51 6.88 -1.44
N HIS A 20 2.03 7.04 -2.67
CA HIS A 20 1.23 6.02 -3.34
C HIS A 20 1.64 5.98 -4.80
N GLN A 21 1.83 4.78 -5.31
CA GLN A 21 1.98 4.50 -6.73
C GLN A 21 1.01 3.40 -7.12
N VAL A 22 0.35 3.56 -8.27
CA VAL A 22 -0.54 2.55 -8.83
C VAL A 22 -0.42 2.49 -10.34
N SER A 23 -0.60 1.29 -10.88
CA SER A 23 -0.69 1.00 -12.30
C SER A 23 -1.84 0.04 -12.56
N SER A 24 -2.64 0.30 -13.58
CA SER A 24 -3.60 -0.65 -14.13
C SER A 24 -3.34 -0.89 -15.60
N ASP A 25 -3.44 -2.14 -16.01
CA ASP A 25 -3.30 -2.56 -17.40
C ASP A 25 -4.60 -2.41 -18.22
N GLY A 26 -5.66 -1.89 -17.62
CA GLY A 26 -6.97 -1.74 -18.27
C GLY A 26 -7.77 -3.05 -18.43
N SER A 27 -7.22 -4.19 -18.01
CA SER A 27 -7.85 -5.52 -18.10
C SER A 27 -8.42 -6.00 -16.76
N GLY A 28 -8.41 -5.14 -15.75
CA GLY A 28 -8.84 -5.48 -14.39
C GLY A 28 -7.69 -5.82 -13.45
N ASN A 29 -6.44 -5.84 -13.94
CA ASN A 29 -5.27 -5.96 -13.10
C ASN A 29 -4.83 -4.58 -12.62
N VAL A 30 -4.60 -4.45 -11.32
CA VAL A 30 -4.09 -3.25 -10.67
C VAL A 30 -2.97 -3.65 -9.71
N THR A 31 -1.83 -3.02 -9.82
CA THR A 31 -0.73 -3.17 -8.85
C THR A 31 -0.37 -1.82 -8.27
N GLY A 32 0.12 -1.81 -7.03
CA GLY A 32 0.58 -0.57 -6.43
C GLY A 32 1.33 -0.75 -5.13
N THR A 33 1.88 0.37 -4.68
CA THR A 33 2.61 0.48 -3.42
C THR A 33 2.12 1.70 -2.66
N TYR A 34 1.92 1.55 -1.36
CA TYR A 34 1.60 2.63 -0.44
C TYR A 34 2.62 2.67 0.68
N THR A 35 3.11 3.86 1.03
CA THR A 35 4.02 4.04 2.16
C THR A 35 3.49 5.11 3.11
N ILE A 36 3.59 4.87 4.42
CA ILE A 36 3.49 5.88 5.47
C ILE A 36 4.79 5.84 6.26
N ASN A 37 5.34 7.01 6.56
CA ASN A 37 6.36 7.20 7.58
C ASN A 37 5.89 8.32 8.50
N ASN A 38 5.97 8.10 9.82
CA ASN A 38 5.72 9.12 10.81
C ASN A 38 7.01 9.59 11.46
N ILE A 39 6.92 10.65 12.27
CA ILE A 39 8.07 11.24 12.96
C ILE A 39 8.63 10.39 14.11
N GLU A 40 7.86 9.43 14.60
CA GLU A 40 8.27 8.51 15.67
C GLU A 40 9.13 7.36 15.12
N GLY A 41 9.39 7.34 13.80
CA GLY A 41 10.14 6.27 13.13
C GLY A 41 9.28 5.06 12.79
N HIS A 42 7.96 5.15 12.98
CA HIS A 42 7.04 4.13 12.49
C HIS A 42 6.88 4.23 10.98
N SER A 43 6.88 3.08 10.32
CA SER A 43 6.70 2.94 8.89
C SER A 43 5.72 1.82 8.57
N ARG A 44 5.02 2.01 7.46
CA ARG A 44 4.18 0.98 6.83
C ARG A 44 4.39 1.05 5.34
N VAL A 45 4.76 -0.08 4.75
CA VAL A 45 4.81 -0.28 3.30
C VAL A 45 3.78 -1.34 2.95
N VAL A 46 2.90 -1.04 2.00
CA VAL A 46 1.92 -1.99 1.48
C VAL A 46 2.18 -2.18 0.00
N GLU A 47 2.51 -3.39 -0.41
CA GLU A 47 2.60 -3.82 -1.80
C GLU A 47 1.33 -4.63 -2.11
N TYR A 48 0.60 -4.31 -3.18
CA TYR A 48 -0.65 -4.99 -3.47
C TYR A 48 -0.86 -5.31 -4.95
N VAL A 49 -1.69 -6.34 -5.17
CA VAL A 49 -2.25 -6.73 -6.46
C VAL A 49 -3.77 -6.91 -6.31
N ALA A 50 -4.52 -6.40 -7.28
CA ALA A 50 -5.93 -6.68 -7.46
C ALA A 50 -6.11 -7.25 -8.87
N ASP A 51 -6.64 -8.46 -8.97
CA ASP A 51 -6.88 -9.16 -10.23
C ASP A 51 -8.06 -10.14 -10.09
N GLU A 52 -8.19 -11.08 -11.03
CA GLU A 52 -9.22 -12.12 -11.04
C GLU A 52 -9.19 -13.01 -9.78
N ASN A 53 -8.05 -13.12 -9.10
CA ASN A 53 -7.90 -13.89 -7.87
C ASN A 53 -8.22 -13.05 -6.61
N GLY A 54 -8.77 -11.84 -6.78
CA GLY A 54 -9.13 -10.93 -5.71
C GLY A 54 -8.03 -9.92 -5.35
N PHE A 55 -8.16 -9.29 -4.19
CA PHE A 55 -7.18 -8.36 -3.65
C PHE A 55 -6.22 -9.11 -2.72
N ARG A 56 -4.91 -8.93 -2.91
CA ARG A 56 -3.85 -9.51 -2.08
C ARG A 56 -2.79 -8.47 -1.81
N ALA A 57 -2.27 -8.42 -0.59
CA ALA A 57 -1.28 -7.44 -0.20
C ALA A 57 -0.22 -8.01 0.74
N ILE A 58 0.97 -7.42 0.68
CA ILE A 58 2.07 -7.63 1.62
C ILE A 58 2.26 -6.31 2.37
N VAL A 59 2.15 -6.35 3.69
CA VAL A 59 2.31 -5.20 4.58
C VAL A 59 3.58 -5.36 5.38
N LYS A 60 4.55 -4.46 5.22
CA LYS A 60 5.77 -4.40 6.03
C LYS A 60 5.62 -3.26 7.03
N SER A 61 5.59 -3.53 8.33
CA SER A 61 5.34 -2.50 9.34
C SER A 61 6.07 -2.76 10.65
N ASN A 62 6.58 -1.69 11.28
CA ASN A 62 7.15 -1.72 12.62
C ASN A 62 6.23 -1.11 13.68
N GLU A 63 4.96 -0.86 13.35
CA GLU A 63 4.00 -0.25 14.27
C GLU A 63 3.53 -1.25 15.33
N PRO A 64 3.47 -0.87 16.62
CA PRO A 64 2.91 -1.73 17.65
C PRO A 64 1.44 -2.05 17.38
N GLY A 65 1.07 -3.33 17.38
CA GLY A 65 -0.33 -3.76 17.30
C GLY A 65 -0.89 -3.97 15.90
N THR A 66 -0.08 -3.88 14.83
CA THR A 66 -0.46 -4.29 13.45
C THR A 66 -0.47 -5.81 13.25
N THR A 67 -0.93 -6.56 14.27
CA THR A 67 -1.00 -8.03 14.21
C THR A 67 -1.93 -8.50 13.09
N ASN A 68 -1.47 -9.52 12.38
CA ASN A 68 -2.11 -10.06 11.20
C ASN A 68 -3.41 -10.81 11.54
N HIS A 69 -4.56 -10.26 11.14
CA HIS A 69 -5.84 -10.95 11.22
C HIS A 69 -6.24 -11.65 9.89
N ASN A 70 -5.38 -11.64 8.86
CA ASN A 70 -5.67 -12.13 7.50
C ASN A 70 -7.08 -11.78 6.96
N PRO A 71 -7.60 -10.54 7.09
CA PRO A 71 -8.80 -10.18 6.35
C PRO A 71 -8.43 -10.12 4.86
N ALA A 72 -8.91 -11.08 4.07
CA ALA A 72 -8.71 -11.16 2.61
C ALA A 72 -7.25 -11.38 2.13
N ASP A 73 -6.60 -12.45 2.58
CA ASP A 73 -5.31 -12.96 2.04
C ASP A 73 -4.15 -11.94 2.03
N VAL A 74 -4.05 -11.17 3.12
CA VAL A 74 -2.98 -10.19 3.35
C VAL A 74 -1.87 -10.81 4.20
N THR A 75 -0.62 -10.69 3.78
CA THR A 75 0.55 -11.09 4.58
C THR A 75 1.16 -9.87 5.25
N VAL A 76 1.51 -9.97 6.54
CA VAL A 76 2.24 -8.91 7.27
C VAL A 76 3.64 -9.41 7.64
N GLU A 77 4.68 -8.63 7.34
CA GLU A 77 6.11 -8.89 7.64
C GLU A 77 6.73 -7.82 8.56
#